data_AF-A0A3L7NRB9-F1
#
_entry.id   AF-A0A3L7NRB9-F1
#
_cell.length_a   1.000
_cell.length_b   1.000
_cell.length_c   1.000
_cell.angle_alpha   90.00
_cell.angle_beta   90.00
_cell.angle_gamma   90.00
#
_symmetry.space_group_name_H-M   'P 1'
#
loop_
_entity.id
_entity.type
_entity.pdbx_description
1 polymer ?
#
loop_
_entity_poly.entity_id
_entity_poly.type
_entity_poly.pdbx_seq_one_letter_code
_entity_poly.pdbx_strand_id
1 'polypeptide(L)'
;MTRCLIALGGNVGVSQAIYDLAMSELEAAGIHVTGRSTAILTRPVGHHAGDTFWNAAATLEYDQSADQLLQLLHEIEAKAGRTRTIHWGPRTLDLDLCLFGDEVIEKPHLVVPHPAMWYRRFVLDPATEIAGDMLHPILQQTVRELWTSLHRRPLRMELKCDNSDRDIFRLPEILNVLTRQEESVQWCLNNEPRKETDRLFATVVFEKTPHDFRRSQQPRNSKNRSIRVYADTQDEALSQLPLLRSAIFG
;
A
#
# COMPACT_ATOMS: atom_id res chain seq x y z
N MET A 1 -14.97 -19.21 10.87
CA MET A 1 -14.26 -18.80 9.65
C MET A 1 -14.10 -17.30 9.63
N THR A 2 -12.85 -16.85 9.69
CA THR A 2 -12.46 -15.45 9.60
C THR A 2 -12.34 -15.05 8.14
N ARG A 3 -13.06 -13.99 7.72
CA ARG A 3 -12.92 -13.42 6.38
C ARG A 3 -11.59 -12.69 6.27
N CYS A 4 -10.79 -13.05 5.29
CA CYS A 4 -9.49 -12.44 5.02
C CYS A 4 -9.50 -11.83 3.62
N LEU A 5 -8.68 -10.79 3.43
CA LEU A 5 -8.41 -10.20 2.12
C LEU A 5 -6.91 -10.31 1.86
N ILE A 6 -6.54 -10.89 0.72
CA ILE A 6 -5.17 -10.89 0.23
C ILE A 6 -5.07 -10.12 -1.08
N ALA A 7 -3.93 -9.48 -1.32
CA ALA A 7 -3.57 -8.94 -2.61
C ALA A 7 -2.52 -9.83 -3.28
N LEU A 8 -2.60 -9.95 -4.60
CA LEU A 8 -1.69 -10.71 -5.42
C LEU A 8 -0.99 -9.77 -6.38
N GLY A 9 0.31 -9.93 -6.57
CA GLY A 9 1.08 -9.09 -7.49
C GLY A 9 2.25 -9.84 -8.13
N GLY A 10 2.59 -9.49 -9.37
CA GLY A 10 3.81 -10.01 -9.99
C GLY A 10 4.04 -9.42 -11.38
N ASN A 11 5.27 -9.55 -11.87
CA ASN A 11 5.67 -9.04 -13.18
C ASN A 11 6.71 -9.90 -13.93
N VAL A 12 7.19 -10.99 -13.35
CA VAL A 12 8.11 -11.92 -14.02
C VAL A 12 7.38 -13.19 -14.40
N GLY A 13 7.27 -13.48 -15.70
CA GLY A 13 6.61 -14.70 -16.18
C GLY A 13 5.15 -14.83 -15.75
N VAL A 14 4.51 -13.71 -15.37
CA VAL A 14 3.16 -13.74 -14.82
C VAL A 14 2.15 -14.09 -15.89
N SER A 15 1.34 -15.08 -15.54
CA SER A 15 0.20 -15.55 -16.32
C SER A 15 -0.93 -15.87 -15.36
N GLN A 16 -2.15 -15.99 -15.89
CA GLN A 16 -3.30 -16.44 -15.13
C GLN A 16 -3.03 -17.77 -14.39
N ALA A 17 -2.21 -18.64 -14.98
CA ALA A 17 -1.79 -19.91 -14.38
C ALA A 17 -1.04 -19.75 -13.04
N ILE A 18 -0.27 -18.68 -12.83
CA ILE A 18 0.40 -18.43 -11.53
C ILE A 18 -0.64 -18.10 -10.46
N TYR A 19 -1.67 -17.32 -10.80
CA TYR A 19 -2.73 -17.00 -9.86
C TYR A 19 -3.65 -18.19 -9.59
N ASP A 20 -3.93 -19.01 -10.61
CA ASP A 20 -4.67 -20.27 -10.45
C ASP A 20 -3.91 -21.26 -9.56
N LEU A 21 -2.59 -21.35 -9.72
CA LEU A 21 -1.73 -22.13 -8.83
C LEU A 21 -1.86 -21.63 -7.39
N ALA A 22 -1.74 -20.32 -7.16
CA ALA A 22 -1.85 -19.76 -5.82
C ALA A 22 -3.19 -20.10 -5.15
N MET A 23 -4.30 -19.99 -5.88
CA MET A 23 -5.62 -20.35 -5.34
C MET A 23 -5.75 -21.85 -5.07
N SER A 24 -5.22 -22.69 -5.96
CA SER A 24 -5.27 -24.15 -5.80
C SER A 24 -4.46 -24.60 -4.58
N GLU A 25 -3.31 -23.98 -4.33
CA GLU A 25 -2.47 -24.24 -3.16
C GLU A 25 -3.14 -23.79 -1.85
N LEU A 26 -3.86 -22.67 -1.86
CA LEU A 26 -4.67 -22.23 -0.71
C LEU A 26 -5.77 -23.25 -0.38
N GLU A 27 -6.54 -23.67 -1.38
CA GLU A 27 -7.59 -24.68 -1.22
C GLU A 27 -7.03 -26.03 -0.75
N ALA A 28 -5.90 -26.47 -1.31
CA ALA A 28 -5.22 -27.69 -0.90
C ALA A 28 -4.73 -27.65 0.56
N ALA A 29 -4.44 -26.45 1.08
CA ALA A 29 -4.10 -26.22 2.48
C ALA A 29 -5.32 -26.09 3.40
N GLY A 30 -6.55 -26.30 2.89
CA GLY A 30 -7.79 -26.21 3.63
C GLY A 30 -8.31 -24.79 3.83
N ILE A 31 -7.85 -23.84 3.02
CA ILE A 31 -8.35 -22.45 3.01
C ILE A 31 -9.44 -22.32 1.97
N HIS A 32 -10.61 -21.84 2.37
CA HIS A 32 -11.70 -21.65 1.43
C HIS A 32 -11.57 -20.30 0.71
N VAL A 33 -11.39 -20.32 -0.61
CA VAL A 33 -11.34 -19.12 -1.46
C VAL A 33 -12.76 -18.73 -1.84
N THR A 34 -13.27 -17.70 -1.19
CA THR A 34 -14.65 -17.20 -1.37
C THR A 34 -14.82 -16.25 -2.55
N GLY A 35 -13.74 -15.69 -3.08
CA GLY A 35 -13.80 -14.71 -4.16
C GLY A 35 -12.45 -14.42 -4.78
N ARG A 36 -12.46 -14.11 -6.08
CA ARG A 36 -11.29 -13.79 -6.91
C ARG A 36 -11.62 -12.60 -7.79
N SER A 37 -10.80 -11.54 -7.74
CA SER A 37 -11.00 -10.38 -8.61
C SER A 37 -10.50 -10.65 -10.02
N THR A 38 -10.89 -9.79 -10.95
CA THR A 38 -10.19 -9.65 -12.22
C THR A 38 -8.76 -9.15 -11.97
N ALA A 39 -7.80 -9.64 -12.76
CA ALA A 39 -6.42 -9.16 -12.72
C ALA A 39 -6.28 -7.88 -13.57
N ILE A 40 -5.56 -6.89 -13.05
CA ILE A 40 -5.32 -5.60 -13.72
C ILE A 40 -3.83 -5.35 -13.92
N LEU A 41 -3.49 -4.62 -14.98
CA LEU A 41 -2.13 -4.13 -15.23
C LEU A 41 -1.94 -2.75 -14.58
N THR A 42 -0.87 -2.57 -13.82
CA THR A 42 -0.53 -1.29 -13.19
C THR A 42 0.94 -0.94 -13.39
N ARG A 43 1.29 0.35 -13.24
CA ARG A 43 2.71 0.73 -13.28
C ARG A 43 3.43 0.15 -12.06
N PRO A 44 4.73 -0.15 -12.21
CA PRO A 44 5.56 -0.57 -11.09
C PRO A 44 5.68 0.54 -10.04
N VAL A 45 5.69 0.15 -8.77
CA VAL A 45 6.04 1.04 -7.66
C VAL A 45 7.45 0.70 -7.17
N GLY A 46 8.41 1.55 -7.53
CA GLY A 46 9.83 1.44 -7.17
C GLY A 46 10.75 1.46 -8.39
N HIS A 47 11.92 2.08 -8.25
CA HIS A 47 12.89 2.26 -9.35
C HIS A 47 13.45 0.94 -9.91
N HIS A 48 13.47 -0.13 -9.10
CA HIS A 48 14.00 -1.45 -9.49
C HIS A 48 12.92 -2.48 -9.79
N ALA A 49 11.64 -2.07 -9.81
CA ALA A 49 10.54 -3.01 -9.89
C ALA A 49 10.38 -3.61 -11.30
N GLY A 50 10.93 -3.00 -12.36
CA GLY A 50 10.93 -3.56 -13.73
C GLY A 50 9.68 -3.16 -14.53
N ASP A 51 9.13 -4.09 -15.30
CA ASP A 51 7.95 -3.89 -16.16
C ASP A 51 6.64 -3.76 -15.35
N THR A 52 5.52 -3.54 -16.06
CA THR A 52 4.16 -3.48 -15.49
C THR A 52 3.82 -4.72 -14.66
N PHE A 53 3.10 -4.49 -13.56
CA PHE A 53 2.65 -5.55 -12.66
C PHE A 53 1.23 -5.98 -13.03
N TRP A 54 0.99 -7.28 -13.03
CA TRP A 54 -0.34 -7.81 -12.83
C TRP A 54 -0.65 -7.76 -11.34
N ASN A 55 -1.83 -7.26 -10.99
CA ASN A 55 -2.33 -7.25 -9.62
C ASN A 55 -3.77 -7.78 -9.57
N ALA A 56 -4.10 -8.50 -8.51
CA ALA A 56 -5.42 -9.03 -8.23
C ALA A 56 -5.68 -9.07 -6.72
N ALA A 57 -6.88 -9.46 -6.32
CA ALA A 57 -7.25 -9.70 -4.93
C ALA A 57 -8.02 -11.01 -4.80
N ALA A 58 -7.96 -11.61 -3.61
CA ALA A 58 -8.79 -12.76 -3.25
C ALA A 58 -9.33 -12.62 -1.83
N THR A 59 -10.58 -13.06 -1.62
CA THR A 59 -11.18 -13.18 -0.29
C THR A 59 -11.15 -14.62 0.15
N LEU A 60 -10.77 -14.84 1.40
CA LEU A 60 -10.57 -16.16 1.98
C LEU A 60 -11.42 -16.32 3.23
N GLU A 61 -11.76 -17.55 3.55
CA GLU A 61 -12.25 -17.98 4.86
C GLU A 61 -11.21 -18.91 5.48
N TYR A 62 -10.73 -18.53 6.66
CA TYR A 62 -9.65 -19.23 7.35
C TYR A 62 -9.94 -19.29 8.85
N ASP A 63 -9.64 -20.41 9.50
CA ASP A 63 -10.00 -20.65 10.91
C ASP A 63 -8.79 -20.63 11.86
N GLN A 64 -7.57 -20.55 11.33
CA GLN A 64 -6.34 -20.53 12.11
C GLN A 64 -5.78 -19.09 12.23
N SER A 65 -4.54 -18.91 12.69
CA SER A 65 -4.01 -17.56 12.97
C SER A 65 -3.49 -16.83 11.73
N ALA A 66 -3.47 -15.49 11.79
CA ALA A 66 -2.87 -14.65 10.75
C ALA A 66 -1.37 -14.97 10.51
N ASP A 67 -0.63 -15.35 11.55
CA ASP A 67 0.77 -15.78 11.42
C ASP A 67 0.91 -17.05 10.57
N GLN A 68 0.02 -18.03 10.76
CA GLN A 68 0.00 -19.25 9.96
C GLN A 68 -0.41 -18.98 8.51
N LEU A 69 -1.39 -18.09 8.31
CA LEU A 69 -1.77 -17.67 6.97
C LEU A 69 -0.58 -17.00 6.25
N LEU A 70 0.09 -16.04 6.90
CA LEU A 70 1.26 -15.38 6.31
C LEU A 70 2.36 -16.38 5.94
N GLN A 71 2.64 -17.35 6.82
CA GLN A 71 3.62 -18.39 6.55
C GLN A 71 3.25 -19.22 5.31
N LEU A 72 1.99 -19.62 5.18
CA LEU A 72 1.50 -20.34 4.00
C LEU A 72 1.62 -19.48 2.72
N LEU A 73 1.26 -18.20 2.78
CA LEU A 73 1.42 -17.29 1.64
C LEU A 73 2.87 -17.26 1.15
N HIS A 74 3.85 -17.18 2.07
CA HIS A 74 5.27 -17.24 1.71
C HIS A 74 5.70 -18.58 1.10
N GLU A 75 5.13 -19.70 1.55
CA GLU A 75 5.38 -21.02 0.97
C GLU A 75 4.85 -21.12 -0.46
N ILE A 76 3.65 -20.59 -0.72
CA ILE A 76 3.05 -20.54 -2.06
C ILE A 76 3.90 -19.69 -3.01
N GLU A 77 4.38 -18.53 -2.55
CA GLU A 77 5.30 -17.70 -3.32
C GLU A 77 6.60 -18.43 -3.69
N ALA A 78 7.17 -19.18 -2.74
CA ALA A 78 8.37 -19.98 -2.98
C ALA A 78 8.11 -21.06 -4.04
N LYS A 79 6.96 -21.75 -3.98
CA LYS A 79 6.53 -22.71 -5.02
C LYS A 79 6.32 -22.05 -6.38
N ALA A 80 5.85 -20.81 -6.40
CA ALA A 80 5.71 -20.00 -7.61
C ALA A 80 7.06 -19.42 -8.13
N GLY A 81 8.19 -19.82 -7.55
CA GLY A 81 9.53 -19.42 -8.01
C GLY A 81 9.99 -18.04 -7.56
N ARG A 82 9.36 -17.45 -6.53
CA ARG A 82 9.77 -16.14 -6.00
C ARG A 82 11.18 -16.23 -5.41
N THR A 83 12.10 -15.41 -5.93
CA THR A 83 13.44 -15.23 -5.35
C THR A 83 13.56 -13.82 -4.75
N ARG A 84 14.03 -13.72 -3.50
CA ARG A 84 14.20 -12.45 -2.77
C ARG A 84 15.63 -11.92 -2.91
N THR A 85 16.07 -11.64 -4.15
CA THR A 85 17.44 -11.18 -4.44
C THR A 85 17.60 -9.66 -4.29
N ILE A 86 16.59 -8.88 -4.70
CA ILE A 86 16.59 -7.41 -4.64
C ILE A 86 15.35 -6.95 -3.90
N HIS A 87 15.51 -6.02 -2.95
CA HIS A 87 14.37 -5.40 -2.28
C HIS A 87 13.50 -4.66 -3.30
N TRP A 88 12.23 -5.04 -3.39
CA TRP A 88 11.28 -4.57 -4.41
C TRP A 88 11.68 -4.84 -5.87
N GLY A 89 12.50 -5.85 -6.10
CA GLY A 89 12.82 -6.31 -7.45
C GLY A 89 11.64 -6.99 -8.17
N PRO A 90 11.86 -7.42 -9.41
CA PRO A 90 10.89 -8.22 -10.16
C PRO A 90 10.54 -9.51 -9.42
N ARG A 91 9.28 -9.96 -9.50
CA ARG A 91 8.81 -11.17 -8.80
C ARG A 91 7.77 -11.93 -9.62
N THR A 92 7.77 -13.24 -9.48
CA THR A 92 6.78 -14.12 -10.11
C THR A 92 5.42 -14.02 -9.42
N LEU A 93 5.42 -13.99 -8.08
CA LEU A 93 4.24 -13.84 -7.24
C LEU A 93 4.60 -13.14 -5.94
N ASP A 94 3.71 -12.29 -5.46
CA ASP A 94 3.70 -11.58 -4.18
C ASP A 94 2.29 -11.72 -3.62
N LEU A 95 2.16 -12.24 -2.40
CA LEU A 95 0.90 -12.45 -1.71
C LEU A 95 0.91 -11.64 -0.41
N ASP A 96 0.22 -10.51 -0.41
CA ASP A 96 0.15 -9.61 0.75
C ASP A 96 -1.15 -9.85 1.54
N LEU A 97 -1.03 -10.21 2.82
CA LEU A 97 -2.17 -10.27 3.74
C LEU A 97 -2.66 -8.86 4.09
N CYS A 98 -3.79 -8.45 3.49
CA CYS A 98 -4.35 -7.11 3.62
C CYS A 98 -5.26 -6.95 4.85
N LEU A 99 -6.21 -7.86 5.04
CA LEU A 99 -7.13 -7.89 6.19
C LEU A 99 -7.26 -9.31 6.73
N PHE A 100 -7.43 -9.43 8.04
CA PHE A 100 -7.70 -10.69 8.73
C PHE A 100 -8.80 -10.45 9.77
N GLY A 101 -10.06 -10.65 9.37
CA GLY A 101 -11.21 -10.27 10.19
C GLY A 101 -11.16 -8.80 10.59
N ASP A 102 -11.33 -8.54 11.87
CA ASP A 102 -11.19 -7.25 12.53
C ASP A 102 -9.86 -7.10 13.30
N GLU A 103 -8.92 -8.02 13.12
CA GLU A 103 -7.66 -8.02 13.87
C GLU A 103 -6.77 -6.81 13.51
N VAL A 104 -6.13 -6.28 14.55
CA VAL A 104 -5.09 -5.26 14.46
C VAL A 104 -3.81 -5.83 15.05
N ILE A 105 -2.85 -6.17 14.20
CA ILE A 105 -1.62 -6.87 14.55
C ILE A 105 -0.42 -5.96 14.22
N GLU A 106 0.49 -5.83 15.19
CA GLU A 106 1.74 -5.09 15.04
C GLU A 106 2.89 -5.94 15.60
N LYS A 107 3.46 -6.82 14.75
CA LYS A 107 4.60 -7.68 15.05
C LYS A 107 5.76 -7.39 14.09
N PRO A 108 7.02 -7.69 14.45
CA PRO A 108 8.18 -7.44 13.57
C PRO A 108 8.07 -8.05 12.17
N HIS A 109 7.38 -9.19 12.04
CA HIS A 109 7.21 -9.94 10.79
C HIS A 109 5.81 -9.86 10.19
N LEU A 110 4.83 -9.25 10.89
CA LEU A 110 3.43 -9.22 10.45
C LEU A 110 2.74 -7.94 10.94
N VAL A 111 2.17 -7.18 9.99
CA VAL A 111 1.33 -6.02 10.27
C VAL A 111 0.01 -6.18 9.54
N VAL A 112 -1.09 -6.20 10.29
CA VAL A 112 -2.46 -6.29 9.77
C VAL A 112 -3.32 -5.20 10.44
N PRO A 113 -4.16 -4.45 9.70
CA PRO A 113 -4.26 -4.39 8.24
C PRO A 113 -2.94 -4.05 7.56
N HIS A 114 -2.75 -4.50 6.31
CA HIS A 114 -1.54 -4.16 5.57
C HIS A 114 -1.40 -2.63 5.53
N PRO A 115 -0.29 -2.07 6.02
CA PRO A 115 -0.21 -0.64 6.37
C PRO A 115 -0.39 0.28 5.16
N ALA A 116 -0.16 -0.24 3.96
CA ALA A 116 -0.28 0.50 2.71
C ALA A 116 -1.57 0.28 1.92
N MET A 117 -2.44 -0.65 2.33
CA MET A 117 -3.57 -1.05 1.47
C MET A 117 -4.51 0.13 1.15
N TRP A 118 -4.68 1.06 2.10
CA TRP A 118 -5.71 2.10 2.06
C TRP A 118 -5.46 3.24 1.06
N TYR A 119 -4.26 3.33 0.46
CA TYR A 119 -3.95 4.33 -0.58
C TYR A 119 -3.30 3.72 -1.83
N ARG A 120 -3.22 2.38 -1.92
CA ARG A 120 -2.68 1.69 -3.09
C ARG A 120 -3.80 1.33 -4.05
N ARG A 121 -3.87 1.99 -5.20
CA ARG A 121 -4.89 1.68 -6.22
C ARG A 121 -4.78 0.25 -6.74
N PHE A 122 -3.58 -0.23 -6.99
CA PHE A 122 -3.37 -1.61 -7.45
C PHE A 122 -3.82 -2.68 -6.43
N VAL A 123 -4.08 -2.30 -5.18
CA VAL A 123 -4.74 -3.15 -4.16
C VAL A 123 -6.25 -2.89 -4.13
N LEU A 124 -6.67 -1.62 -4.05
CA LEU A 124 -8.07 -1.26 -3.84
C LEU A 124 -8.95 -1.45 -5.08
N ASP A 125 -8.42 -1.22 -6.28
CA ASP A 125 -9.15 -1.39 -7.54
C ASP A 125 -9.66 -2.84 -7.69
N PRO A 126 -8.82 -3.90 -7.58
CA PRO A 126 -9.31 -5.28 -7.58
C PRO A 126 -10.07 -5.66 -6.31
N ALA A 127 -9.65 -5.18 -5.13
CA ALA A 127 -10.32 -5.55 -3.88
C ALA A 127 -11.78 -5.06 -3.81
N THR A 128 -12.10 -3.89 -4.39
CA THR A 128 -13.49 -3.36 -4.39
C THR A 128 -14.47 -4.25 -5.16
N GLU A 129 -13.99 -5.05 -6.12
CA GLU A 129 -14.80 -5.98 -6.91
C GLU A 129 -15.40 -7.09 -6.03
N ILE A 130 -14.61 -7.63 -5.10
CA ILE A 130 -14.96 -8.84 -4.33
C ILE A 130 -15.15 -8.60 -2.83
N ALA A 131 -14.59 -7.51 -2.30
CA ALA A 131 -14.48 -7.25 -0.86
C ALA A 131 -14.93 -5.82 -0.51
N GLY A 132 -15.74 -5.18 -1.36
CA GLY A 132 -16.13 -3.77 -1.19
C GLY A 132 -16.81 -3.47 0.15
N ASP A 133 -17.44 -4.46 0.78
CA ASP A 133 -18.12 -4.38 2.08
C ASP A 133 -17.19 -4.58 3.29
N MET A 134 -16.01 -5.17 3.11
CA MET A 134 -15.11 -5.47 4.22
C MET A 134 -14.61 -4.18 4.89
N LEU A 135 -14.63 -4.16 6.22
CA LEU A 135 -14.27 -3.01 7.02
C LEU A 135 -12.76 -3.01 7.34
N HIS A 136 -12.09 -1.87 7.14
CA HIS A 136 -10.74 -1.67 7.64
C HIS A 136 -10.79 -1.33 9.15
N PRO A 137 -10.28 -2.18 10.06
CA PRO A 137 -10.53 -2.05 11.51
C PRO A 137 -9.91 -0.78 12.15
N ILE A 138 -8.82 -0.24 11.59
CA ILE A 138 -8.24 1.02 12.09
C ILE A 138 -8.98 2.25 11.53
N LEU A 139 -9.22 2.31 10.22
CA LEU A 139 -9.81 3.47 9.56
C LEU A 139 -11.33 3.55 9.70
N GLN A 140 -11.98 2.45 10.09
CA GLN A 140 -13.43 2.33 10.21
C GLN A 140 -14.14 2.74 8.92
N GLN A 141 -13.58 2.29 7.80
CA GLN A 141 -14.09 2.52 6.44
C GLN A 141 -14.08 1.20 5.69
N THR A 142 -15.11 0.97 4.90
CA THR A 142 -15.17 -0.16 3.99
C THR A 142 -14.11 -0.04 2.90
N VAL A 143 -13.70 -1.16 2.29
CA VAL A 143 -12.82 -1.15 1.11
C VAL A 143 -13.37 -0.25 0.01
N ARG A 144 -14.70 -0.24 -0.20
CA ARG A 144 -15.35 0.65 -1.17
C ARG A 144 -15.24 2.12 -0.79
N GLU A 145 -15.36 2.48 0.49
CA GLU A 145 -15.17 3.86 0.93
C GLU A 145 -13.71 4.33 0.84
N LEU A 146 -12.75 3.45 1.14
CA LEU A 146 -11.33 3.72 0.93
C LEU A 146 -11.05 3.99 -0.55
N TRP A 147 -11.50 3.09 -1.42
CA TRP A 147 -11.42 3.23 -2.87
C TRP A 147 -12.06 4.53 -3.36
N THR A 148 -13.28 4.85 -2.88
CA THR A 148 -13.98 6.09 -3.25
C THR A 148 -13.20 7.32 -2.79
N SER A 149 -12.62 7.29 -1.59
CA SER A 149 -11.81 8.41 -1.07
C SER A 149 -10.56 8.66 -1.91
N LEU A 150 -9.97 7.59 -2.46
CA LEU A 150 -8.81 7.64 -3.35
C LEU A 150 -9.13 8.16 -4.76
N HIS A 151 -10.41 8.17 -5.15
CA HIS A 151 -10.88 8.65 -6.46
C HIS A 151 -11.46 10.06 -6.44
N ARG A 152 -11.69 10.67 -5.27
CA ARG A 152 -12.11 12.07 -5.16
C ARG A 152 -11.02 13.00 -5.68
N ARG A 153 -11.39 14.03 -6.43
CA ARG A 153 -10.44 15.01 -7.00
C ARG A 153 -10.86 16.45 -6.69
N PRO A 154 -9.89 17.35 -6.40
CA PRO A 154 -8.48 17.02 -6.17
C PRO A 154 -8.29 16.21 -4.88
N LEU A 155 -7.30 15.30 -4.85
CA LEU A 155 -6.92 14.61 -3.61
C LEU A 155 -6.24 15.58 -2.68
N ARG A 156 -6.83 15.91 -1.54
CA ARG A 156 -6.23 16.85 -0.61
C ARG A 156 -5.16 16.17 0.25
N MET A 157 -3.92 16.62 0.12
CA MET A 157 -2.78 16.13 0.89
C MET A 157 -2.14 17.26 1.68
N GLU A 158 -1.85 16.98 2.94
CA GLU A 158 -1.21 17.94 3.83
C GLU A 158 0.26 17.64 4.00
N LEU A 159 1.12 18.65 4.03
CA LEU A 159 2.53 18.51 4.34
C LEU A 159 2.80 18.90 5.79
N LYS A 160 3.59 18.06 6.46
CA LYS A 160 4.08 18.30 7.82
C LYS A 160 5.54 17.89 7.95
N CYS A 161 6.24 18.53 8.87
CA CYS A 161 7.59 18.17 9.29
C CYS A 161 7.75 18.55 10.77
N ASP A 162 8.59 17.84 11.52
CA ASP A 162 8.91 18.21 12.91
C ASP A 162 9.75 19.49 12.95
N ASN A 163 9.65 20.25 14.05
CA ASN A 163 10.37 21.50 14.25
C ASN A 163 11.90 21.30 14.19
N SER A 164 12.40 20.16 14.67
CA SER A 164 13.83 19.83 14.63
C SER A 164 14.37 19.66 13.21
N ASP A 165 13.48 19.39 12.25
CA ASP A 165 13.86 19.01 10.89
C ASP A 165 13.51 20.11 9.86
N ARG A 166 12.99 21.26 10.31
CA ARG A 166 12.57 22.38 9.44
C ARG A 166 13.71 22.97 8.60
N ASP A 167 14.94 22.91 9.10
CA ASP A 167 16.12 23.37 8.36
C ASP A 167 16.50 22.41 7.22
N ILE A 168 16.10 21.13 7.34
CA ILE A 168 16.31 20.11 6.31
C ILE A 168 15.17 20.17 5.29
N PHE A 169 13.92 20.21 5.76
CA PHE A 169 12.73 20.15 4.93
C PHE A 169 12.02 21.51 4.90
N ARG A 170 12.35 22.30 3.88
CA ARG A 170 11.73 23.60 3.65
C ARG A 170 10.37 23.40 2.99
N LEU A 171 9.35 23.14 3.81
CA LEU A 171 7.99 22.82 3.35
C LEU A 171 7.42 23.80 2.31
N PRO A 172 7.64 25.14 2.38
CA PRO A 172 7.18 26.05 1.33
C PRO A 172 7.83 25.80 -0.04
N GLU A 173 9.11 25.41 -0.06
CA GLU A 173 9.82 25.07 -1.30
C GLU A 173 9.30 23.74 -1.87
N ILE A 174 9.15 22.72 -1.01
CA ILE A 174 8.56 21.43 -1.37
C ILE A 174 7.14 21.62 -1.94
N LEU A 175 6.30 22.42 -1.27
CA LEU A 175 4.94 22.73 -1.71
C LEU A 175 4.93 23.37 -3.11
N ASN A 176 5.85 24.30 -3.38
CA ASN A 176 5.95 24.95 -4.69
C ASN A 176 6.37 23.96 -5.79
N VAL A 177 7.27 23.02 -5.50
CA VAL A 177 7.63 21.94 -6.44
C VAL A 177 6.42 21.05 -6.72
N LEU A 178 5.72 20.59 -5.68
CA LEU A 178 4.62 19.64 -5.83
C LEU A 178 3.39 20.22 -6.53
N THR A 179 3.02 21.46 -6.19
CA THR A 179 1.88 22.15 -6.81
C THR A 179 2.07 22.37 -8.32
N ARG A 180 3.32 22.48 -8.80
CA ARG A 180 3.62 22.62 -10.24
C ARG A 180 3.55 21.31 -11.01
N GLN A 181 3.58 20.17 -10.33
CA GLN A 181 3.73 18.87 -10.97
C GLN A 181 2.41 18.11 -11.12
N GLU A 182 1.38 18.42 -10.33
CA GLU A 182 0.20 17.54 -10.25
C GLU A 182 -1.10 18.29 -9.91
N GLU A 183 -1.96 18.48 -10.92
CA GLU A 183 -3.28 19.10 -10.74
C GLU A 183 -4.29 18.18 -10.02
N SER A 184 -4.04 16.85 -10.02
CA SER A 184 -4.93 15.90 -9.37
C SER A 184 -4.80 15.85 -7.85
N VAL A 185 -3.78 16.51 -7.28
CA VAL A 185 -3.52 16.62 -5.84
C VAL A 185 -3.54 18.09 -5.42
N GLN A 186 -4.34 18.39 -4.41
CA GLN A 186 -4.30 19.69 -3.73
C GLN A 186 -3.39 19.57 -2.51
N TRP A 187 -2.21 20.17 -2.59
CA TRP A 187 -1.25 20.23 -1.49
C TRP A 187 -1.53 21.45 -0.59
N CYS A 188 -1.44 21.27 0.73
CA CYS A 188 -1.54 22.36 1.70
C CYS A 188 -0.56 22.17 2.87
N LEU A 189 -0.21 23.24 3.57
CA LEU A 189 0.53 23.16 4.84
C LEU A 189 -0.42 22.97 6.03
N ASN A 190 0.06 22.34 7.11
CA ASN A 190 -0.74 22.08 8.31
C ASN A 190 -1.30 23.32 9.03
N ASN A 191 -0.81 24.51 8.69
CA ASN A 191 -1.23 25.75 9.35
C ASN A 191 -2.25 26.54 8.50
N GLU A 192 -2.68 26.03 7.35
CA GLU A 192 -3.64 26.71 6.49
C GLU A 192 -5.10 26.46 6.93
N PRO A 193 -5.96 27.49 6.89
CA PRO A 193 -7.37 27.36 7.27
C PRO A 193 -8.10 26.34 6.37
N ARG A 194 -8.94 25.51 6.98
CA ARG A 194 -9.73 24.47 6.29
C ARG A 194 -11.20 24.88 6.21
N LYS A 195 -11.83 24.72 5.04
CA LYS A 195 -13.30 24.71 4.97
C LYS A 195 -13.82 23.37 5.47
N GLU A 196 -15.01 23.36 6.06
CA GLU A 196 -15.62 22.14 6.60
C GLU A 196 -15.86 21.06 5.53
N THR A 197 -15.98 21.46 4.26
CA THR A 197 -16.11 20.57 3.09
C THR A 197 -14.79 19.95 2.61
N ASP A 198 -13.64 20.43 3.12
CA ASP A 198 -12.31 19.98 2.69
C ASP A 198 -11.88 18.72 3.44
N ARG A 199 -12.40 17.57 3.03
CA ARG A 199 -12.01 16.29 3.62
C ARG A 199 -10.56 15.96 3.23
N LEU A 200 -9.66 16.04 4.20
CA LEU A 200 -8.26 15.62 4.06
C LEU A 200 -8.17 14.14 3.68
N PHE A 201 -7.41 13.81 2.64
CA PHE A 201 -7.14 12.43 2.27
C PHE A 201 -6.05 11.82 3.15
N ALA A 202 -4.88 12.49 3.21
CA ALA A 202 -3.73 12.04 3.97
C ALA A 202 -2.80 13.20 4.38
N THR A 203 -2.02 12.99 5.44
CA THR A 203 -0.90 13.88 5.80
C THR A 203 0.42 13.20 5.43
N VAL A 204 1.24 13.87 4.61
CA VAL A 204 2.62 13.50 4.33
C VAL A 204 3.54 14.14 5.36
N VAL A 205 4.25 13.31 6.13
CA VAL A 205 5.13 13.77 7.20
C VAL A 205 6.58 13.54 6.78
N PHE A 206 7.36 14.60 6.62
CA PHE A 206 8.79 14.52 6.36
C PHE A 206 9.56 14.49 7.68
N GLU A 207 10.44 13.50 7.81
CA GLU A 207 11.22 13.27 9.03
C GLU A 207 12.64 12.86 8.66
N LYS A 208 13.61 13.28 9.47
CA LYS A 208 14.98 12.82 9.29
C LYS A 208 15.08 11.30 9.50
N THR A 209 15.90 10.62 8.72
CA THR A 209 16.08 9.17 8.88
C THR A 209 16.65 8.86 10.27
N PRO A 210 15.97 8.05 11.11
CA PRO A 210 16.52 7.66 12.41
C PRO A 210 17.78 6.82 12.25
N HIS A 211 18.73 6.93 13.18
CA HIS A 211 20.04 6.26 13.09
C HIS A 211 19.95 4.72 12.96
N ASP A 212 18.97 4.10 13.62
CA ASP A 212 18.78 2.64 13.59
C ASP A 212 17.84 2.17 12.47
N PHE A 213 17.51 3.06 11.53
CA PHE A 213 16.51 2.80 10.51
C PHE A 213 17.15 2.34 9.20
N ARG A 214 16.68 1.20 8.66
CA ARG A 214 16.99 0.83 7.28
C ARG A 214 16.36 1.84 6.33
N ARG A 215 17.22 2.60 5.65
CA ARG A 215 16.83 3.54 4.59
C ARG A 215 15.89 2.84 3.61
N SER A 216 14.73 3.46 3.41
CA SER A 216 13.71 2.99 2.49
C SER A 216 13.52 4.10 1.46
N GLN A 217 13.56 3.76 0.18
CA GLN A 217 13.28 4.74 -0.88
C GLN A 217 11.78 4.99 -1.06
N GLN A 218 10.91 4.42 -0.22
CA GLN A 218 9.47 4.65 -0.30
C GLN A 218 8.94 5.21 1.01
N PRO A 219 7.90 6.07 0.91
CA PRO A 219 7.22 6.53 2.10
C PRO A 219 6.61 5.36 2.87
N ARG A 220 6.80 5.37 4.19
CA ARG A 220 6.22 4.39 5.11
C ARG A 220 4.89 4.87 5.63
N ASN A 221 4.00 3.96 5.96
CA ASN A 221 2.69 4.35 6.48
C ASN A 221 2.67 4.32 7.99
N SER A 222 1.86 5.19 8.55
CA SER A 222 1.56 5.17 9.97
C SER A 222 0.07 5.22 10.23
N LYS A 223 -0.28 4.99 11.50
CA LYS A 223 -1.64 5.11 12.03
C LYS A 223 -2.22 6.49 11.62
N ASN A 224 -3.53 6.55 11.37
CA ASN A 224 -4.27 7.78 11.06
C ASN A 224 -3.94 8.46 9.72
N ARG A 225 -4.07 7.75 8.59
CA ARG A 225 -3.95 8.31 7.22
C ARG A 225 -2.69 9.18 7.01
N SER A 226 -1.59 8.78 7.63
CA SER A 226 -0.32 9.49 7.55
C SER A 226 0.72 8.67 6.78
N ILE A 227 1.50 9.37 5.97
CA ILE A 227 2.48 8.80 5.05
C ILE A 227 3.82 9.48 5.36
N ARG A 228 4.75 8.75 5.95
CA ARG A 228 6.05 9.24 6.40
C ARG A 228 7.11 9.12 5.30
N VAL A 229 7.78 10.21 5.01
CA VAL A 229 8.92 10.27 4.09
C VAL A 229 10.17 10.48 4.93
N TYR A 230 11.02 9.45 5.01
CA TYR A 230 12.29 9.53 5.73
C TYR A 230 13.41 9.89 4.76
N ALA A 231 14.18 10.94 5.06
CA ALA A 231 15.31 11.35 4.25
C ALA A 231 16.32 12.15 5.09
N ASP A 232 17.57 12.23 4.66
CA ASP A 232 18.58 13.10 5.28
C ASP A 232 18.67 14.46 4.57
N THR A 233 18.07 14.59 3.38
CA THR A 233 18.04 15.81 2.57
C THR A 233 16.67 16.02 1.91
N GLN A 234 16.37 17.28 1.53
CA GLN A 234 15.16 17.62 0.79
C GLN A 234 15.09 16.92 -0.59
N ASP A 235 16.21 16.87 -1.31
CA ASP A 235 16.27 16.24 -2.64
C ASP A 235 15.99 14.73 -2.56
N GLU A 236 16.52 14.06 -1.52
CA GLU A 236 16.22 12.67 -1.25
C GLU A 236 14.73 12.48 -0.95
N ALA A 237 14.11 13.34 -0.14
CA ALA A 237 12.67 13.26 0.12
C ALA A 237 11.84 13.44 -1.16
N LEU A 238 12.17 14.44 -1.99
CA LEU A 238 11.48 14.70 -3.25
C LEU A 238 11.60 13.52 -4.22
N SER A 239 12.74 12.81 -4.24
CA SER A 239 12.94 11.63 -5.09
C SER A 239 12.02 10.44 -4.77
N GLN A 240 11.41 10.41 -3.57
CA GLN A 240 10.50 9.33 -3.15
C GLN A 240 9.04 9.60 -3.56
N LEU A 241 8.66 10.86 -3.76
CA LEU A 241 7.28 11.26 -4.04
C LEU A 241 6.72 10.71 -5.37
N PRO A 242 7.51 10.52 -6.44
CA PRO A 242 7.07 9.79 -7.62
C PRO A 242 6.57 8.38 -7.30
N LEU A 243 7.16 7.70 -6.31
CA LEU A 243 6.72 6.35 -5.93
C LEU A 243 5.38 6.37 -5.19
N LEU A 244 5.17 7.37 -4.33
CA LEU A 244 3.89 7.61 -3.70
C LEU A 244 2.80 7.91 -4.73
N ARG A 245 3.13 8.73 -5.73
CA ARG A 245 2.26 9.03 -6.86
C ARG A 245 1.87 7.76 -7.61
N SER A 246 2.83 6.92 -7.99
CA SER A 246 2.53 5.63 -8.66
C SER A 246 1.62 4.74 -7.81
N ALA A 247 1.84 4.67 -6.49
CA ALA A 247 0.99 3.89 -5.60
C ALA A 247 -0.47 4.41 -5.54
N ILE A 248 -0.64 5.74 -5.47
CA ILE A 248 -1.94 6.42 -5.36
C ILE A 248 -2.70 6.44 -6.68
N PHE A 249 -2.02 6.51 -7.82
CA PHE A 249 -2.67 6.76 -9.11
C PHE A 249 -2.65 5.59 -10.08
N GLY A 250 -1.84 4.56 -9.85
CA GLY A 250 -1.73 3.41 -10.75
C GLY A 250 -0.82 3.67 -11.94
#